data_AF-A0A263NW33-F1
#
_entry.id   AF-A0A263NW33-F1
#
_cell.length_a   1.000
_cell.length_b   1.000
_cell.length_c   1.000
_cell.angle_alpha   90.00
_cell.angle_beta   90.00
_cell.angle_gamma   90.00
#
_symmetry.space_group_name_H-M   'P 1'
#
loop_
_entity.id
_entity.type
_entity.pdbx_description
1 polymer ?
#
loop_
_entity_poly.entity_id
_entity_poly.type
_entity_poly.pdbx_seq_one_letter_code
_entity_poly.pdbx_strand_id
1 'polypeptide(L)'
;MIKRRFSLAFSLLWRAYVLHFMWGFLLAVVLVLTFGTRMISIRNLLLYGPSIKLGLFALLLVILEAGWRVNLLRAVFGGRLKRSPAEWRTYVLLFTLLITTMATLNALLAFFAPVNAWYVYKLYGGPLLFAVGVFAIGWTQATPITLEVSTAPIENTSA
;
A
#
# COMPACT_ATOMS: atom_id res chain seq x y z
N MET A 1 10.12 4.06 -22.58
CA MET A 1 9.34 3.18 -21.66
C MET A 1 9.71 3.35 -20.18
N ILE A 2 10.99 3.32 -19.81
CA ILE A 2 11.47 3.50 -18.42
C ILE A 2 10.95 4.79 -17.73
N LYS A 3 10.98 5.94 -18.41
CA LYS A 3 10.45 7.21 -17.86
C LYS A 3 8.99 7.11 -17.41
N ARG A 4 8.15 6.40 -18.19
CA ARG A 4 6.72 6.18 -17.88
C ARG A 4 6.56 5.26 -16.66
N ARG A 5 7.40 4.23 -16.54
CA ARG A 5 7.39 3.31 -15.38
C ARG A 5 7.77 4.03 -14.09
N PHE A 6 8.88 4.78 -14.12
CA PHE A 6 9.31 5.60 -12.99
C PHE A 6 8.26 6.63 -12.58
N SER A 7 7.72 7.37 -13.55
CA SER A 7 6.69 8.38 -13.30
C SER A 7 5.45 7.77 -12.63
N LEU A 8 4.97 6.62 -13.12
CA LEU A 8 3.84 5.93 -12.52
C LEU A 8 4.16 5.42 -11.11
N ALA A 9 5.30 4.74 -10.94
CA ALA A 9 5.71 4.20 -9.65
C ALA A 9 5.84 5.28 -8.58
N PHE A 10 6.47 6.41 -8.92
CA PHE A 10 6.61 7.55 -8.02
C PHE A 10 5.26 8.22 -7.73
N SER A 11 4.40 8.34 -8.75
CA SER A 11 3.05 8.87 -8.63
C SER A 11 2.18 8.02 -7.68
N LEU A 12 2.27 6.70 -7.76
CA LEU A 12 1.58 5.77 -6.87
C LEU A 12 2.19 5.75 -5.46
N LEU A 13 3.52 5.80 -5.36
CA LEU A 13 4.24 5.93 -4.09
C LEU A 13 3.78 7.15 -3.31
N TRP A 14 3.75 8.32 -3.94
CA TRP A 14 3.25 9.54 -3.32
C TRP A 14 1.81 9.39 -2.81
N ARG A 15 0.91 8.82 -3.63
CA ARG A 15 -0.51 8.65 -3.27
C ARG A 15 -0.70 7.67 -2.13
N ALA A 16 0.03 6.56 -2.14
CA ALA A 16 0.04 5.60 -1.05
C ALA A 16 0.56 6.22 0.24
N TYR A 17 1.62 7.01 0.15
CA TYR A 17 2.21 7.70 1.29
C TYR A 17 1.22 8.70 1.91
N VAL A 18 0.59 9.55 1.08
CA VAL A 18 -0.43 10.50 1.55
C VAL A 18 -1.61 9.76 2.18
N LEU A 19 -2.12 8.70 1.55
CA LEU A 19 -3.25 7.93 2.12
C LEU A 19 -2.87 7.28 3.45
N HIS A 20 -1.67 6.68 3.55
CA HIS A 20 -1.17 6.10 4.78
C HIS A 20 -0.99 7.16 5.89
N PHE A 21 -0.52 8.35 5.52
CA PHE A 21 -0.38 9.47 6.44
C PHE A 21 -1.74 9.98 6.93
N MET A 22 -2.72 10.15 6.04
CA MET A 22 -4.08 10.53 6.40
C MET A 22 -4.72 9.51 7.34
N TRP A 23 -4.56 8.22 7.07
CA TRP A 23 -5.02 7.16 7.95
C TRP A 23 -4.35 7.23 9.33
N GLY A 24 -3.02 7.41 9.36
CA GLY A 24 -2.26 7.54 10.60
C GLY A 24 -2.71 8.74 11.43
N PHE A 25 -2.95 9.87 10.78
CA PHE A 25 -3.47 11.08 11.43
C PHE A 25 -4.87 10.87 11.99
N LEU A 26 -5.79 10.30 11.19
CA LEU A 26 -7.16 10.00 11.63
C LEU A 26 -7.15 9.09 12.86
N LEU A 27 -6.36 8.01 12.81
CA LEU A 27 -6.26 7.07 13.92
C LEU A 27 -5.64 7.71 15.16
N ALA A 28 -4.63 8.57 15.00
CA ALA A 28 -4.06 9.33 16.11
C ALA A 28 -5.10 10.27 16.76
N VAL A 29 -5.89 10.99 15.96
CA VAL A 29 -6.97 11.85 16.46
C VAL A 29 -8.00 11.04 17.24
N VAL A 30 -8.48 9.92 16.69
CA VAL A 30 -9.45 9.04 17.36
C VAL A 30 -8.90 8.52 18.70
N LEU A 31 -7.64 8.07 18.73
CA LEU A 31 -7.02 7.58 19.95
C LEU A 31 -6.86 8.67 21.02
N VAL A 32 -6.42 9.87 20.62
CA VAL A 32 -6.27 11.01 21.55
C VAL A 32 -7.62 11.45 22.10
N LEU A 33 -8.65 11.55 21.27
CA LEU A 33 -9.99 11.92 21.73
C LEU A 33 -10.61 10.87 22.65
N THR A 34 -10.37 9.59 22.40
CA THR A 34 -11.01 8.50 23.15
C THR A 34 -10.30 8.21 24.47
N PHE A 35 -8.96 8.27 24.49
CA PHE A 35 -8.15 7.79 25.61
C PHE A 35 -7.22 8.85 26.22
N GLY A 36 -7.14 10.04 25.62
CA GLY A 36 -6.28 11.12 26.08
C GLY A 36 -4.80 10.72 26.13
N THR A 37 -4.08 11.24 27.13
CA THR A 37 -2.65 10.97 27.34
C THR A 37 -2.34 9.60 27.95
N ARG A 38 -3.37 8.86 28.42
CA ARG A 38 -3.20 7.57 29.11
C ARG A 38 -2.55 6.47 28.24
N MET A 39 -2.62 6.62 26.92
CA MET A 39 -2.04 5.71 25.94
C MET A 39 -0.50 5.81 25.84
N ILE A 40 0.09 6.97 26.16
CA ILE A 40 1.51 7.27 25.88
C ILE A 40 2.46 6.45 26.76
N SER A 41 2.02 6.03 27.95
CA SER A 41 2.87 5.30 28.92
C SER A 41 2.82 3.77 28.80
N ILE A 42 2.02 3.21 27.89
CA ILE A 42 1.86 1.75 27.80
C ILE A 42 2.91 1.18 26.83
N ARG A 43 3.94 0.51 27.39
CA ARG A 43 5.00 -0.16 26.61
C ARG A 43 4.44 -1.06 25.49
N ASN A 44 3.38 -1.82 25.77
CA ASN A 44 2.75 -2.69 24.79
C ASN A 44 2.13 -1.91 23.62
N LEU A 45 1.56 -0.73 23.87
CA LEU A 45 1.03 0.11 22.79
C LEU A 45 2.16 0.63 21.90
N LEU A 46 3.32 0.96 22.49
CA LEU A 46 4.47 1.41 21.71
C LEU A 46 4.99 0.31 20.77
N LEU A 47 5.05 -0.94 21.24
CA LEU A 47 5.51 -2.10 20.46
C LEU A 47 4.47 -2.58 19.42
N TYR A 48 3.23 -2.80 19.85
CA TYR A 48 2.19 -3.42 19.00
C TYR A 48 1.32 -2.41 18.25
N GLY A 49 1.28 -1.14 18.69
CA GLY A 49 0.52 -0.07 18.06
C GLY A 49 0.77 0.07 16.56
N PRO A 50 2.02 0.03 16.06
CA PRO A 50 2.29 0.05 14.62
C PRO A 50 1.67 -1.12 13.86
N SER A 51 1.72 -2.34 14.40
CA SER A 51 1.07 -3.52 13.80
C SER A 51 -0.44 -3.38 13.77
N ILE A 52 -1.05 -2.94 14.87
CA ILE A 52 -2.50 -2.71 14.96
C ILE A 52 -2.92 -1.64 13.94
N LYS A 53 -2.20 -0.51 13.87
CA LYS A 53 -2.46 0.56 12.90
C LYS A 53 -2.44 0.05 11.46
N LEU A 54 -1.42 -0.73 11.10
CA LEU A 54 -1.28 -1.30 9.76
C LEU A 54 -2.35 -2.35 9.48
N GLY A 55 -2.63 -3.23 10.44
CA GLY A 55 -3.67 -4.26 10.31
C GLY A 55 -5.07 -3.65 10.12
N LEU A 56 -5.43 -2.64 10.91
CA LEU A 56 -6.68 -1.91 10.73
C LEU A 56 -6.74 -1.18 9.39
N PHE A 57 -5.62 -0.66 8.90
CA PHE A 57 -5.57 -0.04 7.57
C PHE A 57 -5.81 -1.06 6.45
N ALA A 58 -5.14 -2.22 6.53
CA ALA A 58 -5.36 -3.30 5.57
C ALA A 58 -6.80 -3.78 5.60
N LEU A 59 -7.38 -3.95 6.80
CA LEU A 59 -8.77 -4.33 6.97
C LEU A 59 -9.73 -3.30 6.34
N LEU A 60 -9.49 -2.01 6.57
CA LEU A 60 -10.27 -0.94 5.94
C LEU A 60 -10.21 -1.02 4.41
N LEU A 61 -9.02 -1.21 3.85
CA LEU A 61 -8.84 -1.35 2.39
C LEU A 61 -9.62 -2.56 1.85
N VAL A 62 -9.57 -3.70 2.54
CA VAL A 62 -10.33 -4.91 2.18
C VAL A 62 -11.83 -4.65 2.25
N ILE A 63 -12.32 -4.10 3.35
CA ILE A 63 -13.76 -3.87 3.55
C ILE A 63 -14.31 -2.91 2.48
N LEU A 64 -13.58 -1.83 2.19
CA LEU A 64 -14.03 -0.86 1.19
C LEU A 64 -13.97 -1.42 -0.23
N GLU A 65 -12.91 -2.13 -0.59
CA GLU A 65 -12.76 -2.71 -1.94
C GLU A 65 -13.69 -3.92 -2.15
N ALA A 66 -13.78 -4.85 -1.20
CA ALA A 66 -14.57 -6.08 -1.33
C ALA A 66 -16.05 -5.89 -0.97
N GLY A 67 -16.37 -5.09 0.05
CA GLY A 67 -17.73 -4.86 0.52
C GLY A 67 -18.46 -3.79 -0.29
N TRP A 68 -17.86 -2.60 -0.42
CA TRP A 68 -18.51 -1.44 -1.05
C TRP A 68 -18.04 -1.14 -2.47
N ARG A 69 -17.06 -1.89 -3.00
CA ARG A 69 -16.39 -1.61 -4.29
C ARG A 69 -15.82 -0.18 -4.38
N VAL A 70 -15.48 0.40 -3.23
CA VAL A 70 -14.88 1.72 -3.10
C VAL A 70 -13.37 1.56 -3.01
N ASN A 71 -12.69 1.99 -4.07
CA ASN A 71 -11.24 2.01 -4.10
C ASN A 71 -10.74 3.34 -3.53
N LEU A 72 -10.25 3.35 -2.27
CA LEU A 72 -9.82 4.58 -1.59
C LEU A 72 -8.78 5.37 -2.37
N LEU A 73 -7.81 4.70 -2.98
CA LEU A 73 -6.78 5.36 -3.79
C LEU A 73 -7.37 6.03 -5.03
N ARG A 74 -8.33 5.39 -5.70
CA ARG A 74 -9.08 5.99 -6.80
C ARG A 74 -9.99 7.12 -6.30
N ALA A 75 -10.62 6.99 -5.14
CA ALA A 75 -11.50 8.02 -4.60
C ALA A 75 -10.72 9.31 -4.29
N VAL A 76 -9.54 9.20 -3.69
CA VAL A 76 -8.71 10.36 -3.33
C VAL A 76 -7.95 10.93 -4.52
N PHE A 77 -7.53 10.09 -5.49
CA PHE A 77 -6.58 10.52 -6.54
C PHE A 77 -6.95 10.14 -7.98
N GLY A 78 -8.09 9.49 -8.21
CA GLY A 78 -8.49 8.95 -9.52
C GLY A 78 -8.74 10.01 -10.59
N GLY A 79 -9.08 11.25 -10.21
CA GLY A 79 -9.22 12.36 -11.16
C GLY A 79 -7.92 12.77 -11.85
N ARG A 80 -6.76 12.54 -11.21
CA ARG A 80 -5.44 12.93 -11.74
C ARG A 80 -4.72 11.80 -12.48
N LEU A 81 -5.13 10.54 -12.28
CA LEU A 81 -4.51 9.39 -12.90
C LEU A 81 -5.59 8.53 -13.57
N LYS A 82 -5.78 8.74 -14.88
CA LYS A 82 -6.73 7.98 -15.70
C LYS A 82 -6.23 6.55 -15.87
N ARG A 83 -6.73 5.63 -15.02
CA ARG A 83 -6.51 4.18 -15.10
C ARG A 83 -7.84 3.45 -15.12
N SER A 84 -7.83 2.24 -15.67
CA SER A 84 -9.03 1.41 -15.68
C SER A 84 -9.41 0.97 -14.25
N PRO A 85 -10.69 0.67 -13.99
CA PRO A 85 -11.11 0.12 -12.70
C PRO A 85 -10.36 -1.16 -12.30
N ALA A 86 -10.04 -2.02 -13.27
CA ALA A 86 -9.31 -3.26 -13.03
C ALA A 86 -7.87 -3.00 -12.53
N GLU A 87 -7.17 -2.03 -13.12
CA GLU A 87 -5.82 -1.67 -12.68
C GLU A 87 -5.80 -1.10 -11.26
N TRP A 88 -6.78 -0.25 -10.91
CA TRP A 88 -6.96 0.26 -9.56
C TRP A 88 -7.23 -0.85 -8.54
N ARG A 89 -8.05 -1.83 -8.92
CA ARG A 89 -8.33 -3.00 -8.07
C ARG A 89 -7.09 -3.83 -7.83
N THR A 90 -6.34 -4.17 -8.87
CA THR A 90 -5.06 -4.89 -8.73
C THR A 90 -4.09 -4.12 -7.85
N TYR A 91 -4.01 -2.80 -8.00
CA TYR A 91 -3.19 -1.95 -7.14
C TYR A 91 -3.60 -2.02 -5.68
N VAL A 92 -4.88 -1.87 -5.37
CA VAL A 92 -5.36 -1.95 -3.99
C VAL A 92 -5.14 -3.33 -3.38
N LEU A 93 -5.34 -4.41 -4.14
CA LEU A 93 -5.07 -5.77 -3.63
C LEU A 93 -3.58 -5.97 -3.28
N LEU A 94 -2.68 -5.58 -4.17
CA LEU A 94 -1.23 -5.67 -3.92
C LEU A 94 -0.78 -4.74 -2.78
N PHE A 95 -1.36 -3.54 -2.72
CA PHE A 95 -1.08 -2.59 -1.65
C PHE A 95 -1.57 -3.12 -0.29
N THR A 96 -2.79 -3.66 -0.23
CA THR A 96 -3.31 -4.34 0.96
C THR A 96 -2.40 -5.48 1.39
N LEU A 97 -1.96 -6.33 0.45
CA LEU A 97 -1.03 -7.43 0.75
C LEU A 97 0.29 -6.90 1.34
N LEU A 98 0.83 -5.81 0.79
CA LEU A 98 2.03 -5.15 1.32
C LEU A 98 1.80 -4.66 2.77
N ILE A 99 0.70 -3.94 3.02
CA ILE A 99 0.37 -3.45 4.37
C ILE A 99 0.18 -4.59 5.36
N THR A 100 -0.51 -5.66 4.97
CA THR A 100 -0.67 -6.86 5.79
C THR A 100 0.67 -7.50 6.11
N THR A 101 1.54 -7.67 5.10
CA THR A 101 2.89 -8.21 5.28
C THR A 101 3.69 -7.37 6.28
N MET A 102 3.64 -6.05 6.14
CA MET A 102 4.30 -5.12 7.06
C MET A 102 3.74 -5.20 8.48
N ALA A 103 2.41 -5.35 8.63
CA ALA A 103 1.76 -5.50 9.93
C ALA A 103 2.24 -6.78 10.64
N THR A 104 2.25 -7.90 9.90
CA THR A 104 2.72 -9.20 10.37
C THR A 104 4.20 -9.15 10.73
N LEU A 105 5.05 -8.60 9.85
CA LEU A 105 6.48 -8.48 10.11
C LEU A 105 6.77 -7.62 11.35
N ASN A 106 6.08 -6.49 11.50
CA ASN A 106 6.21 -5.66 12.70
C ASN A 106 5.77 -6.41 13.96
N ALA A 107 4.72 -7.24 13.87
CA ALA A 107 4.21 -8.02 15.01
C ALA A 107 5.23 -9.10 15.40
N LEU A 108 5.74 -9.85 14.42
CA LEU A 108 6.77 -10.86 14.64
C LEU A 108 8.02 -10.27 15.28
N LEU A 109 8.48 -9.10 14.80
CA LEU A 109 9.62 -8.41 15.42
C LEU A 109 9.30 -7.92 16.83
N ALA A 110 8.09 -7.44 17.09
CA ALA A 110 7.67 -7.01 18.42
C ALA A 110 7.58 -8.18 19.43
N PHE A 111 7.22 -9.39 18.95
CA PHE A 111 7.11 -10.60 19.78
C PHE A 111 8.44 -11.33 19.99
N PHE A 112 9.24 -11.48 18.94
CA PHE A 112 10.37 -12.42 18.93
C PHE A 112 11.73 -11.74 18.89
N ALA A 113 11.84 -10.48 18.44
CA ALA A 113 13.12 -9.81 18.30
C ALA A 113 13.47 -8.95 19.52
N PRO A 114 14.77 -8.71 19.79
CA PRO A 114 15.19 -7.70 20.75
C PRO A 114 14.63 -6.31 20.40
N VAL A 115 14.30 -5.53 21.42
CA VAL A 115 13.69 -4.18 21.27
C VAL A 115 14.53 -3.26 20.37
N ASN A 116 15.85 -3.37 20.41
CA ASN A 116 16.74 -2.59 19.54
C ASN A 116 16.56 -2.94 18.06
N ALA A 117 16.43 -4.22 17.72
CA ALA A 117 16.17 -4.66 16.35
C ALA A 117 14.80 -4.19 15.86
N TRP A 118 13.79 -4.25 16.73
CA TRP A 118 12.46 -3.69 16.45
C TRP A 118 12.51 -2.17 16.20
N TYR A 119 13.29 -1.40 16.98
CA TYR A 119 13.47 0.04 16.76
C TYR A 119 14.12 0.33 15.40
N VAL A 120 15.18 -0.41 15.04
CA VAL A 120 15.85 -0.26 13.73
C VAL A 120 14.88 -0.54 12.59
N TYR A 121 14.10 -1.61 12.69
CA TYR A 121 13.05 -1.89 11.71
C TYR A 121 12.02 -0.76 11.64
N LYS A 122 11.50 -0.31 12.79
CA LYS A 122 10.48 0.75 12.83
C LYS A 122 10.95 2.06 12.19
N LEU A 123 12.21 2.45 12.43
CA LEU A 123 12.77 3.71 11.94
C LEU A 123 13.20 3.65 10.47
N TYR A 124 13.77 2.53 10.04
CA TYR A 124 14.40 2.42 8.72
C TYR A 124 13.76 1.32 7.87
N GLY A 125 13.64 0.11 8.41
CA GLY A 125 13.18 -1.07 7.68
C GLY A 125 11.73 -0.95 7.16
N GLY A 126 10.80 -0.54 8.02
CA GLY A 126 9.39 -0.36 7.68
C GLY A 126 9.18 0.71 6.61
N PRO A 127 9.68 1.95 6.79
CA PRO A 127 9.59 2.99 5.75
C PRO A 127 10.23 2.58 4.43
N LEU A 128 11.39 1.91 4.46
CA LEU A 128 12.06 1.42 3.25
C LEU A 128 11.21 0.35 2.56
N LEU A 129 10.70 -0.64 3.31
CA LEU A 129 9.86 -1.72 2.78
C LEU A 129 8.57 -1.18 2.16
N PHE A 130 7.95 -0.18 2.79
CA PHE A 130 6.80 0.53 2.22
C PHE A 130 7.15 1.18 0.90
N ALA A 131 8.23 1.97 0.87
CA ALA A 131 8.62 2.73 -0.32
C ALA A 131 8.98 1.82 -1.49
N VAL A 132 9.82 0.81 -1.25
CA VAL A 132 10.24 -0.18 -2.25
C VAL A 132 9.05 -1.02 -2.70
N GLY A 133 8.20 -1.47 -1.78
CA GLY A 133 7.02 -2.27 -2.10
C GLY A 133 6.04 -1.53 -3.00
N VAL A 134 5.67 -0.29 -2.66
CA VAL A 134 4.77 0.50 -3.51
C VAL A 134 5.42 0.83 -4.85
N PHE A 135 6.72 1.17 -4.86
CA PHE A 135 7.43 1.43 -6.10
C PHE A 135 7.42 0.19 -7.01
N ALA A 136 7.69 -1.00 -6.46
CA ALA A 136 7.67 -2.26 -7.21
C ALA A 136 6.27 -2.56 -7.78
N ILE A 137 5.21 -2.35 -7.00
CA ILE A 137 3.81 -2.49 -7.48
C ILE A 137 3.55 -1.54 -8.65
N GLY A 138 3.93 -0.27 -8.52
CA GLY A 138 3.74 0.72 -9.58
C GLY A 138 4.57 0.41 -10.83
N TRP A 139 5.77 -0.13 -10.65
CA TRP A 139 6.66 -0.55 -11.72
C TRP A 139 6.07 -1.70 -12.54
N THR A 140 5.58 -2.75 -11.88
CA THR A 140 5.00 -3.93 -12.56
C THR A 140 3.74 -3.57 -13.31
N GLN A 141 2.89 -2.71 -12.75
CA GLN A 141 1.66 -2.25 -13.39
C GLN A 141 1.86 -1.23 -14.53
N ALA A 142 3.08 -0.75 -14.74
CA ALA A 142 3.41 0.08 -15.91
C ALA A 142 3.66 -0.75 -17.17
N THR A 143 3.64 -2.09 -17.06
CA THR A 143 3.89 -3.01 -18.17
C THR A 143 2.59 -3.24 -18.94
N PRO A 144 2.56 -3.01 -20.26
CA PRO A 144 1.42 -3.46 -21.07
C PRO A 144 1.35 -4.98 -20.99
N ILE A 145 0.15 -5.53 -20.73
CA ILE A 145 -0.13 -6.98 -20.84
C ILE A 145 -0.08 -7.45 -22.31
N THR A 146 0.21 -6.55 -23.27
CA THR A 146 0.27 -6.85 -24.71
C THR A 146 1.71 -7.09 -25.20
N LEU A 147 2.40 -8.07 -24.63
CA LEU A 147 3.42 -8.81 -25.36
C LEU A 147 3.00 -10.27 -25.27
N GLU A 148 2.79 -10.89 -26.43
CA GLU A 148 2.36 -12.28 -26.66
C GLU A 148 0.85 -12.56 -26.84
N VAL A 149 0.20 -11.88 -27.78
CA VAL A 149 -0.48 -12.61 -28.86
C VAL A 149 -0.18 -11.86 -30.14
N SER A 150 0.79 -12.41 -30.89
CA SER A 150 1.08 -12.03 -32.27
C SER A 150 -0.20 -12.10 -33.10
N THR A 151 -0.90 -10.99 -33.24
CA THR A 151 -1.86 -10.77 -34.32
C THR A 151 -1.07 -10.18 -35.47
N ALA A 152 -0.23 -11.00 -36.10
CA ALA A 152 0.15 -10.73 -37.47
C ALA A 152 -1.11 -10.94 -38.32
N PRO A 153 -1.60 -9.92 -39.06
CA PRO A 153 -2.60 -10.15 -40.08
C PRO A 153 -1.91 -10.95 -41.19
N ILE A 154 -2.36 -12.17 -41.45
CA ILE A 154 -2.10 -12.82 -42.73
C ILE A 154 -2.98 -12.07 -43.73
N GLU A 155 -2.42 -11.03 -44.34
CA GLU A 155 -3.00 -10.41 -45.52
C GLU A 155 -2.74 -11.33 -46.72
N ASN A 156 -3.80 -11.52 -47.51
CA ASN A 156 -3.99 -12.57 -48.50
C ASN A 156 -3.02 -12.51 -49.69
N THR A 157 -2.78 -13.65 -50.33
CA THR A 157 -2.58 -13.67 -51.79
C THR A 157 -3.36 -14.82 -52.39
N SER A 158 -4.49 -14.47 -53.00
CA SER A 158 -5.17 -15.27 -54.01
C SER A 158 -4.36 -15.24 -55.32
N ALA A 159 -4.06 -16.41 -55.87
CA ALA A 159 -3.89 -16.67 -57.30
C ALA A 159 -4.24 -18.13 -57.56
#